data_AF-A0A950C156-F1
#
_entry.id   AF-A0A950C156-F1
#
_cell.length_a   1.000
_cell.length_b   1.000
_cell.length_c   1.000
_cell.angle_alpha   90.00
_cell.angle_beta   90.00
_cell.angle_gamma   90.00
#
_symmetry.space_group_name_H-M   'P 1'
#
loop_
_entity.id
_entity.type
_entity.pdbx_description
1 polymer ?
#
loop_
_entity_poly.entity_id
_entity_poly.type
_entity_poly.pdbx_seq_one_letter_code
_entity_poly.pdbx_strand_id
1 'polypeptide(L)'
;NADVVAAICRRLDGIPLALELAAARLRSMSVHGLAEHLDERFRVLTGGNRSALPRQQTLAALIDWSYDLLHEPERQVFDRLAVFAGAFALGAARDVCADEVIAQHDITDLVCSLADKSLVVVEPEQDEQRYSLLESTREYARRKLQASGVEELYKGRYASHYAAFAAALERRSATMSIGEWLLRITRELQHFRAVLEWSLGESKDMILGATLAADLETLWWHGGVEAEGRKWIESALTQLDKAAHPDLAARLSQVQDRLTSRILFS
;
A
#
# COMPACT_ATOMS: atom_id res chain seq x y z
N ASN A 1 27.19 9.30 -27.31
CA ASN A 1 26.31 8.96 -26.16
C ASN A 1 26.74 7.71 -25.39
N ALA A 2 27.36 6.70 -26.00
CA ALA A 2 27.74 5.46 -25.31
C ALA A 2 28.54 5.69 -24.02
N ASP A 3 29.54 6.59 -24.04
CA ASP A 3 30.36 6.89 -22.86
C ASP A 3 29.57 7.56 -21.73
N VAL A 4 28.64 8.46 -22.08
CA VAL A 4 27.76 9.16 -21.13
C VAL A 4 26.76 8.18 -20.51
N VAL A 5 26.17 7.29 -21.31
CA VAL A 5 25.28 6.23 -20.82
C VAL A 5 26.04 5.28 -19.89
N ALA A 6 27.26 4.88 -20.26
CA ALA A 6 28.09 4.04 -19.39
C ALA A 6 28.48 4.75 -18.09
N ALA A 7 28.71 6.07 -18.12
CA ALA A 7 28.95 6.87 -16.93
C ALA A 7 27.72 6.94 -16.02
N ILE A 8 26.52 7.15 -16.57
CA ILE A 8 25.26 7.10 -15.84
C ILE A 8 25.06 5.73 -15.19
N CYS A 9 25.20 4.63 -15.95
CA CYS A 9 25.03 3.28 -15.42
C CYS A 9 25.99 2.97 -14.26
N ARG A 10 27.26 3.39 -14.38
CA ARG A 10 28.24 3.27 -13.29
C ARG A 10 27.85 4.11 -12.08
N ARG A 11 27.39 5.35 -12.29
CA ARG A 11 26.97 6.25 -11.21
C ARG A 11 25.75 5.74 -10.45
N LEU A 12 24.84 5.07 -11.15
CA LEU A 12 23.65 4.42 -10.58
C LEU A 12 23.96 3.03 -9.99
N ASP A 13 25.24 2.66 -9.88
CA ASP A 13 25.72 1.36 -9.38
C ASP A 13 25.11 0.13 -10.08
N GLY A 14 24.54 0.32 -11.28
CA GLY A 14 23.78 -0.71 -11.99
C GLY A 14 22.50 -1.17 -11.28
N ILE A 15 21.98 -0.40 -10.31
CA ILE A 15 20.75 -0.74 -9.59
C ILE A 15 19.57 -0.68 -10.58
N PRO A 16 18.83 -1.78 -10.79
CA PRO A 16 17.76 -1.84 -11.80
C PRO A 16 16.73 -0.72 -11.66
N LEU A 17 16.20 -0.50 -10.45
CA LEU A 17 15.25 0.57 -10.20
C LEU A 17 15.84 1.97 -10.43
N ALA A 18 17.11 2.17 -10.10
CA ALA A 18 17.76 3.45 -10.34
C ALA A 18 17.88 3.72 -11.85
N LEU A 19 18.15 2.67 -12.64
CA LEU A 19 18.16 2.74 -14.09
C LEU A 19 16.75 2.98 -14.67
N GLU A 20 15.72 2.36 -14.11
CA GLU A 20 14.32 2.57 -14.52
C GLU A 20 13.87 4.02 -14.27
N LEU A 21 14.09 4.53 -13.06
CA LEU A 21 13.80 5.92 -12.70
C LEU A 21 14.58 6.90 -13.58
N ALA A 22 15.85 6.63 -13.86
CA ALA A 22 16.66 7.47 -14.74
C ALA A 22 16.19 7.41 -16.20
N ALA A 23 15.83 6.23 -16.70
CA ALA A 23 15.31 6.03 -18.05
C ALA A 23 13.96 6.74 -18.25
N ALA A 24 13.08 6.72 -17.24
CA ALA A 24 11.81 7.44 -17.27
C ALA A 24 11.99 8.95 -17.49
N ARG A 25 13.11 9.52 -17.02
CA ARG A 25 13.44 10.94 -17.17
C ARG A 25 13.90 11.32 -18.56
N LEU A 26 14.41 10.38 -19.35
CA LEU A 26 14.83 10.64 -20.74
C LEU A 26 13.67 11.07 -21.65
N ARG A 27 12.41 10.90 -21.21
CA ARG A 27 11.23 11.48 -21.86
C ARG A 27 11.18 13.00 -21.78
N SER A 28 11.75 13.60 -20.73
CA SER A 28 11.67 15.04 -20.45
C SER A 28 13.03 15.75 -20.39
N MET A 29 14.14 15.02 -20.51
CA MET A 29 15.50 15.60 -20.53
C MET A 29 16.48 14.81 -21.40
N SER A 30 17.56 15.46 -21.80
CA SER A 30 18.63 14.82 -22.56
C SER A 30 19.49 13.91 -21.66
N VAL A 31 20.16 12.92 -22.27
CA VAL A 31 21.12 12.04 -21.58
C VAL A 31 22.25 12.83 -20.90
N HIS A 32 22.65 13.98 -21.47
CA HIS A 32 23.71 14.82 -20.90
C HIS A 32 23.19 15.61 -19.69
N GLY A 33 21.98 16.17 -19.80
CA GLY A 33 21.33 16.86 -18.68
C GLY A 33 21.07 15.93 -17.49
N LEU A 34 20.72 14.66 -17.76
CA LEU A 34 20.62 13.62 -16.74
C LEU A 34 21.97 13.37 -16.05
N ALA A 35 23.05 13.24 -16.80
CA ALA A 35 24.39 13.01 -16.24
C ALA A 35 24.86 14.18 -15.35
N GLU A 36 24.65 15.42 -15.79
CA GLU A 36 25.00 16.62 -15.01
C GLU A 36 24.21 16.71 -13.69
N HIS A 37 22.90 16.44 -13.72
CA HIS A 37 22.06 16.48 -12.53
C HIS A 37 22.41 15.39 -11.51
N LEU A 38 22.74 14.18 -11.99
CA LEU A 38 23.22 13.12 -11.11
C LEU A 38 24.49 13.60 -10.39
N ASP A 39 25.45 14.19 -11.11
CA ASP A 39 26.70 14.68 -10.53
C ASP A 39 26.48 15.72 -9.43
N GLU A 40 25.54 16.65 -9.63
CA GLU A 40 25.16 17.64 -8.62
C GLU A 40 24.57 16.99 -7.36
N ARG A 41 23.62 16.06 -7.51
CA ARG A 41 22.95 15.40 -6.37
C ARG A 41 23.92 14.51 -5.59
N PHE A 42 24.78 13.76 -6.27
CA PHE A 42 25.82 12.95 -5.61
C PHE A 42 26.85 13.81 -4.86
N ARG A 43 27.16 15.00 -5.38
CA ARG A 43 28.03 15.96 -4.67
C ARG A 43 27.38 16.50 -3.39
N VAL A 44 26.06 16.69 -3.40
CA VAL A 44 25.30 17.09 -2.19
C VAL A 44 25.27 15.95 -1.16
N LEU A 45 25.04 14.71 -1.60
CA LEU A 45 25.00 13.55 -0.70
C LEU A 45 26.34 13.24 -0.02
N THR A 46 27.45 13.34 -0.75
CA THR A 46 28.79 13.08 -0.20
C THR A 46 29.19 14.07 0.90
N GLY A 47 28.50 15.23 1.00
CA GLY A 47 28.65 16.19 2.09
C GLY A 47 27.73 15.95 3.30
N GLY A 48 26.63 15.18 3.16
CA GLY A 48 25.47 15.29 4.07
C GLY A 48 25.16 14.10 4.98
N ASN A 49 25.54 12.86 4.67
CA ASN A 49 25.28 11.73 5.58
C ASN A 49 26.24 10.54 5.32
N ARG A 50 27.07 10.16 6.30
CA ARG A 50 28.11 9.11 6.15
C ARG A 50 27.67 7.72 6.61
N SER A 51 26.43 7.54 7.08
CA SER A 51 25.99 6.28 7.72
C SER A 51 25.40 5.23 6.76
N ALA A 52 24.87 5.63 5.60
CA ALA A 52 24.30 4.71 4.61
C ALA A 52 25.36 4.19 3.63
N LEU A 53 25.21 2.94 3.16
CA LEU A 53 26.10 2.38 2.13
C LEU A 53 25.96 3.18 0.81
N PRO A 54 27.04 3.32 0.01
CA PRO A 54 27.02 4.14 -1.22
C PRO A 54 25.82 3.88 -2.14
N ARG A 55 25.44 2.62 -2.33
CA ARG A 55 24.29 2.20 -3.16
C ARG A 55 22.93 2.72 -2.65
N GLN A 56 22.74 2.76 -1.33
CA GLN A 56 21.50 3.27 -0.74
C GLN A 56 21.40 4.79 -0.86
N GLN A 57 22.54 5.49 -0.78
CA GLN A 57 22.60 6.93 -1.01
C GLN A 57 22.22 7.26 -2.47
N THR A 58 22.79 6.52 -3.43
CA THR A 58 22.47 6.60 -4.86
C THR A 58 20.98 6.50 -5.13
N LEU A 59 20.33 5.46 -4.60
CA LEU A 59 18.90 5.27 -4.79
C LEU A 59 18.07 6.38 -4.11
N ALA A 60 18.43 6.76 -2.88
CA ALA A 60 17.73 7.81 -2.15
C ALA A 60 17.77 9.16 -2.87
N ALA A 61 18.93 9.59 -3.37
CA ALA A 61 19.02 10.85 -4.14
C ALA A 61 18.23 10.82 -5.43
N LEU A 62 18.18 9.68 -6.11
CA LEU A 62 17.42 9.58 -7.34
C LEU A 62 15.92 9.64 -7.09
N ILE A 63 15.45 9.03 -6.00
CA ILE A 63 14.05 9.14 -5.57
C ILE A 63 13.76 10.58 -5.09
N ASP A 64 14.65 11.21 -4.32
CA ASP A 64 14.53 12.63 -3.92
C ASP A 64 14.36 13.54 -5.13
N TRP A 65 15.23 13.40 -6.13
CA TRP A 65 15.11 14.17 -7.35
C TRP A 65 13.83 13.85 -8.13
N SER A 66 13.46 12.57 -8.20
CA SER A 66 12.23 12.15 -8.86
C SER A 66 10.99 12.74 -8.21
N TYR A 67 11.00 12.87 -6.88
CA TYR A 67 9.97 13.49 -6.07
C TYR A 67 9.97 15.02 -6.21
N ASP A 68 11.15 15.66 -6.24
CA ASP A 68 11.28 17.11 -6.42
C ASP A 68 10.74 17.60 -7.78
N LEU A 69 10.70 16.72 -8.79
CA LEU A 69 10.12 17.01 -10.10
C LEU A 69 8.60 16.80 -10.18
N LEU A 70 7.98 16.25 -9.14
CA LEU A 70 6.52 16.13 -9.07
C LEU A 70 5.92 17.49 -8.75
N HIS A 71 4.80 17.79 -9.40
CA HIS A 71 3.98 18.93 -8.98
C HIS A 71 3.19 18.59 -7.72
N GLU A 72 2.63 19.60 -7.06
CA GLU A 72 2.08 19.45 -5.71
C GLU A 72 1.00 18.35 -5.58
N PRO A 73 -0.03 18.26 -6.46
CA PRO A 73 -0.98 17.15 -6.42
C PRO A 73 -0.35 15.75 -6.55
N GLU A 74 0.71 15.61 -7.35
CA GLU A 74 1.40 14.32 -7.52
C GLU A 74 2.15 13.91 -6.26
N ARG A 75 2.83 14.87 -5.60
CA ARG A 75 3.53 14.61 -4.34
C ARG A 75 2.54 14.15 -3.28
N GLN A 76 1.43 14.84 -3.15
CA GLN A 76 0.39 14.49 -2.19
C GLN A 76 -0.19 13.10 -2.47
N VAL A 77 -0.55 12.77 -3.71
CA VAL A 77 -1.03 11.43 -4.04
C VAL A 77 0.04 10.37 -3.80
N PHE A 78 1.28 10.60 -4.22
CA PHE A 78 2.39 9.67 -4.00
C PHE A 78 2.60 9.38 -2.51
N ASP A 79 2.59 10.40 -1.66
CA ASP A 79 2.72 10.25 -0.21
C ASP A 79 1.54 9.48 0.38
N ARG A 80 0.31 9.80 -0.04
CA ARG A 80 -0.93 9.12 0.42
C ARG A 80 -0.95 7.64 0.02
N LEU A 81 -0.41 7.28 -1.15
CA LEU A 81 -0.32 5.88 -1.59
C LEU A 81 0.52 5.00 -0.66
N ALA A 82 1.37 5.59 0.19
CA ALA A 82 2.20 4.84 1.14
C ALA A 82 1.38 4.05 2.18
N VAL A 83 0.10 4.34 2.38
CA VAL A 83 -0.77 3.58 3.30
C VAL A 83 -1.16 2.21 2.76
N PHE A 84 -1.07 1.98 1.44
CA PHE A 84 -1.42 0.69 0.85
C PHE A 84 -0.38 -0.36 1.23
N ALA A 85 -0.83 -1.51 1.76
CA ALA A 85 0.04 -2.61 2.16
C ALA A 85 0.62 -3.43 0.97
N GLY A 86 0.12 -3.21 -0.24
CA GLY A 86 0.54 -3.93 -1.44
C GLY A 86 -0.07 -3.32 -2.69
N ALA A 87 -0.17 -4.11 -3.77
CA ALA A 87 -0.78 -3.66 -5.02
C ALA A 87 -2.27 -3.32 -4.82
N PHE A 88 -2.76 -2.26 -5.44
CA PHE A 88 -4.12 -1.74 -5.27
C PHE A 88 -4.77 -1.43 -6.61
N ALA A 89 -6.11 -1.49 -6.64
CA ALA A 89 -6.90 -1.05 -7.78
C ALA A 89 -7.02 0.49 -7.81
N LEU A 90 -7.22 1.08 -8.98
CA LEU A 90 -7.46 2.53 -9.10
C LEU A 90 -8.67 3.01 -8.31
N GLY A 91 -9.72 2.20 -8.21
CA GLY A 91 -10.89 2.51 -7.38
C GLY A 91 -10.52 2.73 -5.91
N ALA A 92 -9.66 1.86 -5.38
CA ALA A 92 -9.17 1.99 -4.01
C ALA A 92 -8.33 3.27 -3.81
N ALA A 93 -7.45 3.59 -4.77
CA ALA A 93 -6.70 4.84 -4.72
C ALA A 93 -7.61 6.08 -4.71
N ARG A 94 -8.69 6.09 -5.51
CA ARG A 94 -9.67 7.20 -5.53
C ARG A 94 -10.36 7.39 -4.18
N ASP A 95 -10.81 6.30 -3.57
CA ASP A 95 -11.52 6.35 -2.29
C ASP A 95 -10.61 6.78 -1.13
N VAL A 96 -9.34 6.34 -1.16
CA VAL A 96 -8.39 6.58 -0.07
C VAL A 96 -7.69 7.94 -0.23
N CYS A 97 -7.23 8.29 -1.43
CA CYS A 97 -6.31 9.40 -1.64
C CYS A 97 -6.98 10.72 -2.08
N ALA A 98 -8.24 10.71 -2.51
CA ALA A 98 -8.96 11.96 -2.81
C ALA A 98 -9.29 12.73 -1.54
N ASP A 99 -9.41 14.05 -1.59
CA ASP A 99 -9.84 14.89 -0.48
C ASP A 99 -10.54 16.16 -1.01
N GLU A 100 -10.68 17.19 -0.16
CA GLU A 100 -11.29 18.46 -0.57
C GLU A 100 -10.44 19.23 -1.59
N VAL A 101 -9.15 18.93 -1.69
CA VAL A 101 -8.19 19.60 -2.58
C VAL A 101 -8.01 18.84 -3.88
N ILE A 102 -7.92 17.51 -3.81
CA ILE A 102 -7.72 16.62 -4.96
C ILE A 102 -8.98 15.78 -5.14
N ALA A 103 -9.73 16.05 -6.21
CA ALA A 103 -10.99 15.35 -6.46
C ALA A 103 -10.75 13.90 -6.88
N GLN A 104 -11.75 13.03 -6.65
CA GLN A 104 -11.67 11.61 -7.00
C GLN A 104 -11.37 11.36 -8.49
N HIS A 105 -11.85 12.23 -9.39
CA HIS A 105 -11.60 12.07 -10.82
C HIS A 105 -10.16 12.37 -11.21
N ASP A 106 -9.46 13.26 -10.48
CA ASP A 106 -8.06 13.61 -10.74
C ASP A 106 -7.09 12.52 -10.29
N ILE A 107 -7.46 11.70 -9.29
CA ILE A 107 -6.58 10.66 -8.72
C ILE A 107 -6.10 9.69 -9.79
N THR A 108 -6.94 9.34 -10.77
CA THR A 108 -6.53 8.41 -11.83
C THR A 108 -5.42 8.97 -12.69
N ASP A 109 -5.58 10.21 -13.15
CA ASP A 109 -4.57 10.85 -13.99
C ASP A 109 -3.26 11.06 -13.21
N LEU A 110 -3.36 11.37 -11.91
CA LEU A 110 -2.20 11.50 -11.03
C LEU A 110 -1.47 10.17 -10.82
N VAL A 111 -2.19 9.06 -10.58
CA VAL A 111 -1.58 7.72 -10.45
C VAL A 111 -0.95 7.26 -11.76
N CYS A 112 -1.61 7.50 -12.90
CA CYS A 112 -1.04 7.20 -14.22
C CYS A 112 0.23 8.03 -14.49
N SER A 113 0.23 9.32 -14.15
CA SER A 113 1.42 10.17 -14.27
C SER A 113 2.57 9.71 -13.36
N LEU A 114 2.28 9.22 -12.15
CA LEU A 114 3.29 8.62 -11.28
C LEU A 114 3.86 7.32 -11.87
N ALA A 115 3.03 6.52 -12.55
CA ALA A 115 3.48 5.33 -13.27
C ALA A 115 4.35 5.69 -14.49
N ASP A 116 4.00 6.72 -15.24
CA ASP A 116 4.81 7.30 -16.31
C ASP A 116 6.12 7.91 -15.80
N LYS A 117 6.27 8.11 -14.49
CA LYS A 117 7.51 8.56 -13.84
C LYS A 117 8.24 7.44 -13.10
N SER A 118 7.78 6.19 -13.25
CA SER A 118 8.31 4.99 -12.62
C SER A 118 8.36 5.05 -11.08
N LEU A 119 7.51 5.88 -10.47
CA LEU A 119 7.33 5.93 -9.01
C LEU A 119 6.30 4.92 -8.53
N VAL A 120 5.35 4.57 -9.41
CA VAL A 120 4.34 3.51 -9.26
C VAL A 120 4.54 2.50 -10.40
N VAL A 121 4.32 1.22 -10.12
CA VAL A 121 4.40 0.15 -11.11
C VAL A 121 2.99 -0.30 -11.46
N VAL A 122 2.74 -0.55 -12.74
CA VAL A 122 1.51 -1.19 -13.22
C VAL A 122 1.75 -2.69 -13.26
N GLU A 123 0.96 -3.43 -12.50
CA GLU A 123 0.97 -4.89 -12.48
C GLU A 123 -0.04 -5.40 -13.51
N PRO A 124 0.41 -6.09 -14.58
CA PRO A 124 -0.49 -6.62 -15.60
C PRO A 124 -1.27 -7.81 -15.01
N GLU A 125 -2.57 -7.63 -14.87
CA GLU A 125 -3.50 -8.70 -14.49
C GLU A 125 -4.62 -8.83 -15.54
N GLN A 126 -5.23 -10.01 -15.61
CA GLN A 126 -6.17 -10.36 -16.68
C GLN A 126 -7.50 -9.59 -16.62
N ASP A 127 -7.96 -9.23 -15.41
CA ASP A 127 -9.32 -8.68 -15.21
C ASP A 127 -9.34 -7.20 -14.78
N GLU A 128 -8.34 -6.74 -14.01
CA GLU A 128 -8.27 -5.36 -13.50
C GLU A 128 -6.81 -4.94 -13.36
N GLN A 129 -6.45 -3.77 -13.90
CA GLN A 129 -5.10 -3.23 -13.72
C GLN A 129 -4.85 -2.86 -12.26
N ARG A 130 -3.73 -3.34 -11.72
CA ARG A 130 -3.29 -2.99 -10.36
C ARG A 130 -2.02 -2.16 -10.39
N TYR A 131 -1.84 -1.41 -9.31
CA TYR A 131 -0.77 -0.45 -9.15
C TYR A 131 -0.06 -0.74 -7.84
N SER A 132 1.26 -0.65 -7.80
CA SER A 132 2.02 -0.83 -6.57
C SER A 132 3.17 0.15 -6.45
N LEU A 133 3.53 0.46 -5.21
CA LEU A 133 4.80 1.11 -4.90
C LEU A 133 5.86 0.04 -4.72
N LEU A 134 7.00 0.20 -5.39
CA LEU A 134 8.20 -0.58 -5.10
C LEU A 134 8.68 -0.29 -3.69
N GLU A 135 9.34 -1.26 -3.05
CA GLU A 135 9.71 -1.18 -1.63
C GLU A 135 10.42 0.14 -1.27
N SER A 136 11.39 0.56 -2.08
CA SER A 136 12.13 1.81 -1.83
C SER A 136 11.31 3.08 -2.09
N THR A 137 10.41 3.09 -3.08
CA THR A 137 9.53 4.26 -3.31
C THR A 137 8.45 4.33 -2.24
N ARG A 138 7.96 3.19 -1.76
CA ARG A 138 7.04 3.05 -0.63
C ARG A 138 7.67 3.58 0.67
N GLU A 139 8.88 3.14 1.01
CA GLU A 139 9.57 3.62 2.20
C GLU A 139 9.79 5.14 2.14
N TYR A 140 10.15 5.65 0.96
CA TYR A 140 10.29 7.08 0.74
C TYR A 140 8.98 7.84 0.96
N ALA A 141 7.90 7.42 0.29
CA ALA A 141 6.57 8.02 0.39
C ALA A 141 6.04 7.97 1.84
N ARG A 142 6.29 6.87 2.56
CA ARG A 142 5.91 6.73 3.97
C ARG A 142 6.57 7.77 4.86
N ARG A 143 7.87 8.05 4.66
CA ARG A 143 8.57 9.10 5.42
C ARG A 143 8.00 10.49 5.13
N LYS A 144 7.61 10.76 3.88
CA LYS A 144 6.98 12.04 3.49
C LYS A 144 5.59 12.18 4.09
N LEU A 145 4.77 11.11 4.05
CA LEU A 145 3.45 11.07 4.68
C LEU A 145 3.52 11.25 6.21
N GLN A 146 4.53 10.69 6.85
CA GLN A 146 4.80 10.90 8.27
C GLN A 146 5.16 12.35 8.57
N ALA A 147 6.05 12.94 7.77
CA ALA A 147 6.49 14.32 7.94
C ALA A 147 5.36 15.34 7.69
N SER A 148 4.34 15.01 6.89
CA SER A 148 3.19 15.87 6.65
C SER A 148 2.15 15.84 7.78
N GLY A 149 2.25 14.89 8.71
CA GLY A 149 1.38 14.81 9.89
C GLY A 149 -0.05 14.32 9.63
N VAL A 150 -0.35 13.88 8.40
CA VAL A 150 -1.69 13.41 7.99
C VAL A 150 -1.78 11.89 7.82
N GLU A 151 -0.75 11.13 8.25
CA GLU A 151 -0.70 9.67 8.11
C GLU A 151 -1.95 8.98 8.68
N GLU A 152 -2.39 9.35 9.88
CA GLU A 152 -3.53 8.69 10.54
C GLU A 152 -4.87 8.94 9.84
N LEU A 153 -5.03 10.12 9.21
CA LEU A 153 -6.21 10.41 8.39
C LEU A 153 -6.32 9.42 7.22
N TYR A 154 -5.20 9.20 6.50
CA TYR A 154 -5.19 8.32 5.34
C TYR A 154 -5.22 6.85 5.72
N LYS A 155 -4.66 6.45 6.88
CA LYS A 155 -4.86 5.10 7.43
C LYS A 155 -6.32 4.83 7.81
N GLY A 156 -7.03 5.80 8.39
CA GLY A 156 -8.46 5.68 8.68
C GLY A 156 -9.32 5.53 7.43
N ARG A 157 -9.01 6.29 6.36
CA ARG A 157 -9.67 6.17 5.05
C ARG A 157 -9.39 4.82 4.40
N TYR A 158 -8.14 4.38 4.43
CA TYR A 158 -7.72 3.07 3.97
C TYR A 158 -8.45 1.94 4.71
N ALA A 159 -8.51 2.00 6.04
CA ALA A 159 -9.25 1.04 6.86
C ALA A 159 -10.74 1.01 6.50
N SER A 160 -11.36 2.18 6.37
CA SER A 160 -12.77 2.31 5.99
C SER A 160 -13.05 1.72 4.61
N HIS A 161 -12.19 1.98 3.63
CA HIS A 161 -12.33 1.43 2.28
C HIS A 161 -12.30 -0.10 2.29
N TYR A 162 -11.30 -0.71 2.91
CA TYR A 162 -11.16 -2.18 2.91
C TYR A 162 -12.20 -2.88 3.78
N ALA A 163 -12.67 -2.25 4.87
CA ALA A 163 -13.83 -2.74 5.61
C ALA A 163 -15.10 -2.71 4.74
N ALA A 164 -15.35 -1.61 4.02
CA ALA A 164 -16.48 -1.51 3.10
C ALA A 164 -16.37 -2.50 1.93
N PHE A 165 -15.16 -2.75 1.42
CA PHE A 165 -14.90 -3.75 0.39
C PHE A 165 -15.26 -5.16 0.87
N ALA A 166 -14.79 -5.57 2.05
CA ALA A 166 -15.09 -6.89 2.62
C ALA A 166 -16.62 -7.06 2.79
N ALA A 167 -17.29 -6.07 3.39
CA ALA A 167 -18.73 -6.10 3.57
C ALA A 167 -19.51 -6.12 2.24
N ALA A 168 -19.03 -5.41 1.21
CA ALA A 168 -19.66 -5.40 -0.12
C ALA A 168 -19.48 -6.74 -0.84
N LEU A 169 -18.33 -7.37 -0.70
CA LEU A 169 -18.07 -8.69 -1.28
C LEU A 169 -18.92 -9.76 -0.60
N GLU A 170 -19.07 -9.71 0.73
CA GLU A 170 -19.93 -10.62 1.48
C GLU A 170 -21.40 -10.45 1.08
N ARG A 171 -21.91 -9.23 0.89
CA ARG A 171 -23.29 -9.02 0.38
C ARG A 171 -23.53 -9.63 -1.00
N ARG A 172 -22.47 -9.82 -1.80
CA ARG A 172 -22.54 -10.41 -3.14
C ARG A 172 -22.19 -11.90 -3.14
N SER A 173 -21.84 -12.49 -2.00
CA SER A 173 -21.39 -13.89 -1.90
C SER A 173 -22.43 -14.87 -2.48
N ALA A 174 -23.72 -14.63 -2.23
CA ALA A 174 -24.82 -15.43 -2.78
C ALA A 174 -24.95 -15.39 -4.32
N THR A 175 -24.33 -14.41 -4.99
CA THR A 175 -24.40 -14.22 -6.44
C THR A 175 -23.18 -14.75 -7.20
N MET A 176 -22.19 -15.29 -6.49
CA MET A 176 -20.95 -15.80 -7.09
C MET A 176 -20.59 -17.18 -6.52
N SER A 177 -19.73 -17.91 -7.24
CA SER A 177 -19.20 -19.17 -6.71
C SER A 177 -18.25 -18.89 -5.53
N ILE A 178 -18.13 -19.85 -4.60
CA ILE A 178 -17.15 -19.76 -3.51
C ILE A 178 -15.71 -19.61 -4.04
N GLY A 179 -15.39 -20.20 -5.19
CA GLY A 179 -14.08 -20.06 -5.83
C GLY A 179 -13.82 -18.64 -6.34
N GLU A 180 -14.80 -18.01 -6.99
CA GLU A 180 -14.70 -16.62 -7.42
C GLU A 180 -14.59 -15.66 -6.22
N TRP A 181 -15.40 -15.90 -5.18
CA TRP A 181 -15.35 -15.13 -3.95
C TRP A 181 -13.97 -15.22 -3.28
N LEU A 182 -13.43 -16.44 -3.14
CA LEU A 182 -12.11 -16.68 -2.57
C LEU A 182 -10.98 -16.02 -3.38
N LEU A 183 -11.05 -16.09 -4.70
CA LEU A 183 -10.08 -15.43 -5.58
C LEU A 183 -10.07 -13.91 -5.34
N ARG A 184 -11.25 -13.29 -5.25
CA ARG A 184 -11.38 -11.84 -5.03
C ARG A 184 -10.93 -11.42 -3.64
N ILE A 185 -11.36 -12.10 -2.58
CA ILE A 185 -11.03 -11.71 -1.21
C ILE A 185 -9.55 -11.96 -0.89
N THR A 186 -8.96 -13.06 -1.39
CA THR A 186 -7.58 -13.43 -1.05
C THR A 186 -6.57 -12.49 -1.71
N ARG A 187 -6.92 -11.88 -2.85
CA ARG A 187 -6.12 -10.83 -3.49
C ARG A 187 -5.93 -9.62 -2.56
N GLU A 188 -6.90 -9.34 -1.69
CA GLU A 188 -6.85 -8.23 -0.76
C GLU A 188 -6.34 -8.61 0.65
N LEU A 189 -5.88 -9.86 0.86
CA LEU A 189 -5.50 -10.37 2.18
C LEU A 189 -4.44 -9.52 2.89
N GLN A 190 -3.43 -9.04 2.17
CA GLN A 190 -2.41 -8.14 2.72
C GLN A 190 -2.99 -6.82 3.22
N HIS A 191 -4.06 -6.34 2.58
CA HIS A 191 -4.73 -5.12 2.98
C HIS A 191 -5.56 -5.34 4.23
N PHE A 192 -6.30 -6.45 4.32
CA PHE A 192 -7.04 -6.80 5.53
C PHE A 192 -6.13 -6.99 6.74
N ARG A 193 -4.97 -7.64 6.56
CA ARG A 193 -3.94 -7.76 7.61
C ARG A 193 -3.51 -6.40 8.14
N ALA A 194 -3.15 -5.48 7.23
CA ALA A 194 -2.73 -4.14 7.61
C ALA A 194 -3.85 -3.34 8.32
N VAL A 195 -5.11 -3.50 7.88
CA VAL A 195 -6.24 -2.86 8.56
C VAL A 195 -6.46 -3.45 9.94
N LEU A 196 -6.43 -4.77 10.10
CA LEU A 196 -6.57 -5.43 11.40
C LEU A 196 -5.43 -5.05 12.36
N GLU A 197 -4.19 -5.00 11.88
CA GLU A 197 -3.04 -4.57 12.66
C GLU A 197 -3.17 -3.11 13.13
N TRP A 198 -3.59 -2.20 12.23
CA TRP A 198 -3.79 -0.80 12.58
C TRP A 198 -4.97 -0.57 13.54
N SER A 199 -6.12 -1.19 13.25
CA SER A 199 -7.38 -0.97 13.98
C SER A 199 -7.37 -1.62 15.37
N LEU A 200 -6.88 -2.87 15.47
CA LEU A 200 -6.78 -3.63 16.71
C LEU A 200 -5.46 -3.40 17.46
N GLY A 201 -4.52 -2.64 16.90
CA GLY A 201 -3.23 -2.30 17.50
C GLY A 201 -3.37 -1.39 18.73
N GLU A 202 -2.91 -0.14 18.65
CA GLU A 202 -3.10 0.85 19.73
C GLU A 202 -4.58 1.28 19.92
N SER A 203 -5.54 0.37 19.67
CA SER A 203 -6.99 0.59 19.74
C SER A 203 -7.45 1.81 18.95
N LYS A 204 -6.89 2.02 17.74
CA LYS A 204 -7.21 3.19 16.89
C LYS A 204 -8.69 3.22 16.49
N ASP A 205 -9.21 2.08 16.04
CA ASP A 205 -10.62 1.90 15.70
C ASP A 205 -11.05 0.44 15.96
N MET A 206 -11.21 0.12 17.25
CA MET A 206 -11.50 -1.24 17.72
C MET A 206 -12.77 -1.83 17.06
N ILE A 207 -13.80 -1.01 16.85
CA ILE A 207 -15.08 -1.47 16.32
C ILE A 207 -14.96 -1.83 14.84
N LEU A 208 -14.24 -1.03 14.05
CA LEU A 208 -13.95 -1.36 12.66
C LEU A 208 -13.13 -2.65 12.58
N GLY A 209 -12.06 -2.78 13.36
CA GLY A 209 -11.19 -3.95 13.36
C GLY A 209 -11.92 -5.24 13.75
N ALA A 210 -12.70 -5.19 14.83
CA ALA A 210 -13.50 -6.31 15.30
C ALA A 210 -14.59 -6.71 14.30
N THR A 211 -15.24 -5.73 13.66
CA THR A 211 -16.24 -5.99 12.61
C THR A 211 -15.60 -6.63 11.39
N LEU A 212 -14.46 -6.11 10.93
CA LEU A 212 -13.72 -6.67 9.80
C LEU A 212 -13.26 -8.11 10.09
N ALA A 213 -12.75 -8.38 11.30
CA ALA A 213 -12.34 -9.73 11.68
C ALA A 213 -13.50 -10.73 11.59
N ALA A 214 -14.71 -10.31 11.98
CA ALA A 214 -15.93 -11.11 11.87
C ALA A 214 -16.47 -11.21 10.43
N ASP A 215 -16.35 -10.17 9.62
CA ASP A 215 -16.75 -10.16 8.20
C ASP A 215 -15.89 -11.11 7.35
N LEU A 216 -14.64 -11.36 7.76
CA LEU A 216 -13.72 -12.25 7.07
C LEU A 216 -13.87 -13.73 7.46
N GLU A 217 -14.93 -14.12 8.18
CA GLU A 217 -15.19 -15.51 8.60
C GLU A 217 -15.06 -16.52 7.45
N THR A 218 -15.72 -16.26 6.31
CA THR A 218 -15.71 -17.14 5.14
C THR A 218 -14.29 -17.34 4.60
N LEU A 219 -13.46 -16.30 4.64
CA LEU A 219 -12.05 -16.35 4.26
C LEU A 219 -11.24 -17.17 5.28
N TRP A 220 -11.45 -16.94 6.58
CA TRP A 220 -10.78 -17.72 7.62
C TRP A 220 -11.10 -19.19 7.50
N TRP A 221 -12.34 -19.54 7.16
CA TRP A 221 -12.76 -20.92 6.99
C TRP A 221 -12.23 -21.53 5.68
N HIS A 222 -12.46 -20.90 4.54
CA HIS A 222 -12.20 -21.53 3.24
C HIS A 222 -10.84 -21.20 2.63
N GLY A 223 -10.15 -20.16 3.12
CA GLY A 223 -8.90 -19.65 2.56
C GLY A 223 -7.62 -20.27 3.11
N GLY A 224 -7.71 -21.27 4.00
CA GLY A 224 -6.53 -21.94 4.59
C GLY A 224 -5.72 -21.06 5.55
N VAL A 225 -6.34 -20.00 6.08
CA VAL A 225 -5.75 -19.02 7.01
C VAL A 225 -6.44 -19.05 8.39
N GLU A 226 -6.89 -20.24 8.81
CA GLU A 226 -7.76 -20.40 10.00
C GLU A 226 -7.04 -20.04 11.31
N ALA A 227 -5.75 -20.37 11.40
CA ALA A 227 -4.91 -20.03 12.54
C ALA A 227 -4.72 -18.51 12.68
N GLU A 228 -4.67 -17.80 11.56
CA GLU A 228 -4.61 -16.34 11.54
C GLU A 228 -5.95 -15.72 11.94
N GLY A 229 -7.05 -16.20 11.36
CA GLY A 229 -8.40 -15.77 11.73
C GLY A 229 -8.65 -15.89 13.23
N ARG A 230 -8.27 -17.02 13.85
CA ARG A 230 -8.37 -17.19 15.31
C ARG A 230 -7.61 -16.13 16.10
N LYS A 231 -6.37 -15.81 15.70
CA LYS A 231 -5.58 -14.77 16.39
C LYS A 231 -6.26 -13.41 16.34
N TRP A 232 -6.82 -13.04 15.18
CA TRP A 232 -7.53 -11.77 15.04
C TRP A 232 -8.82 -11.73 15.86
N ILE A 233 -9.61 -12.80 15.83
CA ILE A 233 -10.84 -12.93 16.62
C ILE A 233 -10.54 -12.90 18.13
N GLU A 234 -9.52 -13.60 18.59
CA GLU A 234 -9.08 -13.61 19.98
C GLU A 234 -8.61 -12.23 20.44
N SER A 235 -7.80 -11.54 19.61
CA SER A 235 -7.36 -10.18 19.88
C SER A 235 -8.55 -9.22 20.01
N ALA A 236 -9.51 -9.27 19.09
CA ALA A 236 -10.72 -8.46 19.14
C ALA A 236 -11.57 -8.77 20.39
N LEU A 237 -11.79 -10.05 20.72
CA LEU A 237 -12.54 -10.46 21.92
C LEU A 237 -11.88 -10.07 23.24
N THR A 238 -10.55 -9.91 23.25
CA THR A 238 -9.80 -9.50 24.44
C THR A 238 -9.91 -8.00 24.69
N GLN A 239 -9.92 -7.20 23.63
CA GLN A 239 -9.90 -5.74 23.73
C GLN A 239 -11.29 -5.09 23.68
N LEU A 240 -12.29 -5.76 23.09
CA LEU A 240 -13.64 -5.23 22.95
C LEU A 240 -14.32 -5.06 24.31
N ASP A 241 -14.88 -3.87 24.57
CA ASP A 241 -15.86 -3.69 25.64
C ASP A 241 -17.16 -4.43 25.29
N LYS A 242 -17.27 -5.66 25.81
CA LYS A 242 -18.41 -6.56 25.55
C LYS A 242 -19.72 -6.02 26.13
N ALA A 243 -19.67 -5.19 27.17
CA ALA A 243 -20.86 -4.60 27.75
C ALA A 243 -21.41 -3.49 26.86
N ALA A 244 -20.52 -2.72 26.22
CA ALA A 244 -20.90 -1.70 25.25
C ALA A 244 -21.32 -2.29 23.88
N HIS A 245 -20.76 -3.44 23.48
CA HIS A 245 -20.97 -4.05 22.15
C HIS A 245 -21.34 -5.55 22.22
N PRO A 246 -22.47 -5.92 22.84
CA PRO A 246 -22.84 -7.31 23.07
C PRO A 246 -23.07 -8.11 21.76
N ASP A 247 -23.66 -7.49 20.74
CA ASP A 247 -23.94 -8.15 19.45
C ASP A 247 -22.65 -8.50 18.70
N LEU A 248 -21.68 -7.59 18.71
CA LEU A 248 -20.38 -7.81 18.08
C LEU A 248 -19.57 -8.86 18.83
N ALA A 249 -19.60 -8.84 20.17
CA ALA A 249 -18.99 -9.86 21.00
C ALA A 249 -19.59 -11.26 20.72
N ALA A 250 -20.92 -11.35 20.63
CA ALA A 250 -21.60 -12.61 20.31
C ALA A 250 -21.22 -13.13 18.91
N ARG A 251 -21.16 -12.24 17.91
CA ARG A 251 -20.74 -12.59 16.55
C ARG A 251 -19.30 -13.11 16.53
N LEU A 252 -18.37 -12.42 17.18
CA LEU A 252 -16.97 -12.86 17.27
C LEU A 252 -16.84 -14.23 17.95
N SER A 253 -17.57 -14.48 19.03
CA SER A 253 -17.58 -15.78 19.71
C SER A 253 -18.13 -16.90 18.81
N GLN A 254 -19.18 -16.64 18.03
CA GLN A 254 -19.69 -17.63 17.06
C GLN A 254 -18.65 -18.00 16.00
N VAL A 255 -17.90 -17.01 15.48
CA VAL A 255 -16.81 -17.25 14.54
C VAL A 255 -15.69 -18.07 15.20
N GLN A 256 -15.32 -17.74 16.44
CA GLN A 256 -14.31 -18.48 17.21
C GLN A 256 -14.69 -19.96 17.39
N ASP A 257 -15.93 -20.24 17.77
CA ASP A 257 -16.44 -21.59 18.02
C ASP A 257 -16.45 -22.43 16.75
N ARG A 258 -16.87 -21.83 15.62
CA ARG A 258 -16.80 -22.48 14.31
C ARG A 258 -15.37 -22.83 13.98
N LEU A 259 -14.45 -21.85 13.94
CA LEU A 259 -13.05 -22.06 13.59
C LEU A 259 -12.36 -23.13 14.47
N THR A 260 -12.75 -23.25 15.74
CA THR A 260 -12.23 -24.26 16.66
C THR A 260 -12.78 -25.66 16.38
N SER A 261 -14.06 -25.77 16.00
CA SER A 261 -14.73 -27.05 15.74
C SER A 261 -14.15 -27.81 14.55
N ARG A 262 -13.52 -27.12 13.59
CA ARG A 262 -12.92 -27.74 12.39
C ARG A 262 -11.72 -28.65 12.69
N ILE A 263 -10.96 -28.35 13.74
CA ILE A 263 -9.77 -29.11 14.14
C ILE A 263 -10.15 -30.49 14.70
N LEU A 264 -11.35 -30.63 15.26
CA LEU A 264 -11.82 -31.90 15.81
C LEU A 264 -12.23 -32.91 14.71
N PHE A 265 -12.31 -32.47 13.46
CA PHE A 265 -12.75 -33.29 12.32
C PHE A 265 -11.72 -33.39 11.17
N SER A 266 -10.51 -32.87 11.34
CA SER A 266 -9.37 -33.02 10.40
C SER A 266 -8.25 -33.86 11.00
#